data_AF-A0A672S7C2-F1
#
_entry.id   AF-A0A672S7C2-F1
#
_cell.length_a   1.000
_cell.length_b   1.000
_cell.length_c   1.000
_cell.angle_alpha   90.00
_cell.angle_beta   90.00
_cell.angle_gamma   90.00
#
_symmetry.space_group_name_H-M   'P 1'
#
loop_
_entity.id
_entity.type
_entity.pdbx_description
1 polymer ?
#
loop_
_entity_poly.entity_id
_entity_poly.type
_entity_poly.pdbx_seq_one_letter_code
_entity_poly.pdbx_strand_id
1 'polypeptide(L)'
;MSVVNSQVPARFLTLVAHLVIVIIIFWSRENSVRACLPLDYTNEEYRLEDTRYDAEVTPLLFLKDILGFLMTTESQDLGLTSHPKDAIGCHASGSVALLFFLFEQWTCSIYWWIFGFCSVIPALYEMVLFVVVFVFKRKPL
;
A
#
# COMPACT_ATOMS: atom_id res chain seq x y z
N MET A 1 -25.12 -4.15 -16.04
CA MET A 1 -23.94 -3.69 -16.80
C MET A 1 -23.22 -2.48 -16.19
N SER A 2 -23.75 -1.81 -15.15
CA SER A 2 -23.08 -0.64 -14.53
C SER A 2 -21.87 -0.96 -13.64
N VAL A 3 -21.88 -2.08 -12.92
CA VAL A 3 -20.84 -2.45 -11.93
C VAL A 3 -19.47 -2.71 -12.58
N VAL A 4 -19.45 -3.27 -13.79
CA VAL A 4 -18.21 -3.62 -14.51
C VAL A 4 -17.50 -2.34 -14.98
N ASN A 5 -18.26 -1.33 -15.42
CA ASN A 5 -17.73 -0.06 -15.89
C ASN A 5 -17.25 0.86 -14.76
N SER A 6 -17.79 0.72 -13.53
CA SER A 6 -17.36 1.51 -12.37
C SER A 6 -16.12 0.94 -11.65
N GLN A 7 -15.71 -0.28 -11.97
CA GLN A 7 -14.62 -0.97 -11.27
C GLN A 7 -13.24 -0.42 -11.62
N VAL A 8 -13.10 0.09 -12.84
CA VAL A 8 -11.90 0.77 -13.36
C VAL A 8 -11.60 2.06 -12.59
N PRO A 9 -12.53 3.04 -12.50
CA PRO A 9 -12.30 4.27 -11.74
C PRO A 9 -12.19 4.03 -10.23
N ALA A 10 -12.88 3.02 -9.68
CA ALA A 10 -12.77 2.69 -8.26
C ALA A 10 -11.36 2.20 -7.88
N ARG A 11 -10.74 1.33 -8.69
CA ARG A 11 -9.36 0.87 -8.48
C ARG A 11 -8.36 2.02 -8.48
N PHE A 12 -8.46 2.86 -9.51
CA PHE A 12 -7.61 4.05 -9.64
C PHE A 12 -7.71 4.93 -8.40
N LEU A 13 -8.94 5.26 -7.98
CA LEU A 13 -9.17 6.11 -6.81
C LEU A 13 -8.61 5.49 -5.53
N THR A 14 -8.78 4.20 -5.29
CA THR A 14 -8.25 3.53 -4.08
C THR A 14 -6.73 3.47 -4.06
N LEU A 15 -6.08 3.26 -5.21
CA LEU A 15 -4.62 3.27 -5.30
C LEU A 15 -4.05 4.67 -5.07
N VAL A 16 -4.67 5.70 -5.69
CA VAL A 16 -4.26 7.09 -5.46
C VAL A 16 -4.48 7.50 -4.00
N ALA A 17 -5.61 7.12 -3.39
CA ALA A 17 -5.86 7.40 -1.98
C ALA A 17 -4.82 6.73 -1.06
N HIS A 18 -4.47 5.47 -1.32
CA HIS A 18 -3.44 4.76 -0.59
C HIS A 18 -2.07 5.42 -0.74
N LEU A 19 -1.67 5.75 -1.97
CA LEU A 19 -0.41 6.45 -2.28
C LEU A 19 -0.33 7.79 -1.57
N VAL A 20 -1.39 8.60 -1.62
CA VAL A 20 -1.42 9.93 -0.96
C VAL A 20 -1.26 9.80 0.55
N ILE A 21 -1.91 8.81 1.18
CA ILE A 21 -1.78 8.58 2.62
C ILE A 21 -0.37 8.12 2.99
N VAL A 22 0.24 7.25 2.18
CA VAL A 22 1.65 6.84 2.37
C VAL A 22 2.60 8.03 2.24
N ILE A 23 2.36 8.93 1.28
CA ILE A 23 3.14 10.18 1.14
C ILE A 23 2.98 11.08 2.36
N ILE A 24 1.76 11.21 2.90
CA ILE A 24 1.51 12.03 4.09
C ILE A 24 2.23 11.44 5.30
N ILE A 25 2.17 10.12 5.51
CA ILE A 25 2.87 9.43 6.60
C ILE A 25 4.39 9.60 6.47
N PHE A 26 4.91 9.59 5.24
CA PHE A 26 6.31 9.88 4.97
C PHE A 26 6.67 11.33 5.29
N TRP A 27 5.86 12.30 4.88
CA TRP A 27 6.12 13.70 5.22
C TRP A 27 6.03 13.94 6.74
N SER A 28 5.16 13.20 7.43
CA SER A 28 5.05 13.23 8.88
C SER A 28 6.00 12.26 9.59
N ARG A 29 7.10 11.82 8.95
CA ARG A 29 8.03 10.79 9.49
C ARG A 29 8.44 11.04 10.92
N GLU A 30 8.82 12.26 11.28
CA GLU A 30 9.25 12.57 12.65
C GLU A 30 8.16 12.28 13.69
N ASN A 31 6.90 12.57 13.36
CA ASN A 31 5.77 12.29 14.23
C ASN A 31 5.46 10.79 14.27
N SER A 32 5.55 10.12 13.12
CA SER A 32 5.34 8.67 13.00
C SER A 32 6.41 7.89 13.79
N VAL A 33 7.68 8.29 13.71
CA VAL A 33 8.80 7.70 14.47
C VAL A 33 8.63 7.96 15.96
N ARG A 34 8.22 9.18 16.37
CA ARG A 34 7.93 9.49 17.78
C ARG A 34 6.79 8.66 18.35
N ALA A 35 5.76 8.36 17.55
CA ALA A 35 4.69 7.45 17.96
C ALA A 35 5.16 5.99 18.12
N CYS A 36 6.32 5.65 17.55
CA CYS A 36 6.94 4.32 17.67
C CYS A 36 7.83 4.19 18.92
N LEU A 37 8.16 5.30 19.59
CA LEU A 37 9.06 5.34 20.73
C LEU A 37 8.29 5.31 22.07
N PRO A 38 8.88 4.73 23.14
CA PRO A 38 8.33 4.81 24.49
C PRO A 38 8.33 6.25 25.02
N LEU A 39 7.51 6.51 26.05
CA LEU A 39 7.40 7.82 26.71
C LEU A 39 8.76 8.37 27.19
N ASP A 40 9.63 7.47 27.65
CA ASP A 40 11.03 7.75 27.96
C ASP A 40 11.90 7.04 26.92
N TYR A 41 12.47 7.79 25.97
CA TYR A 41 13.32 7.24 24.92
C TYR A 41 14.69 7.90 24.91
N THR A 42 15.72 7.13 24.52
CA THR A 42 17.07 7.67 24.33
C THR A 42 17.26 8.19 22.90
N ASN A 43 18.24 9.09 22.70
CA ASN A 43 18.57 9.59 21.36
C ASN A 43 19.03 8.47 20.40
N GLU A 44 19.64 7.40 20.93
CA GLU A 44 20.08 6.26 20.10
C GLU A 44 18.90 5.45 19.59
N GLU A 45 17.87 5.21 20.42
CA GLU A 45 16.65 4.53 19.99
C GLU A 45 15.88 5.33 18.94
N TYR A 46 15.83 6.67 19.09
CA TYR A 46 15.26 7.53 18.06
C TYR A 46 15.99 7.39 16.72
N ARG A 47 17.32 7.41 16.73
CA ARG A 47 18.13 7.31 15.51
C ARG A 47 18.00 5.96 14.82
N LEU A 48 17.89 4.87 15.59
CA LEU A 48 17.69 3.53 15.04
C LEU A 48 16.34 3.41 14.35
N GLU A 49 15.26 3.87 14.99
CA GLU A 49 13.91 3.88 14.40
C GLU A 49 13.84 4.80 13.16
N ASP A 50 14.42 6.01 13.21
CA ASP A 50 14.43 6.95 12.08
C ASP A 50 15.19 6.39 10.88
N THR A 51 16.35 5.75 11.11
CA THR A 51 17.13 5.10 10.04
C THR A 51 16.36 3.96 9.40
N ARG A 52 15.61 3.18 10.18
CA ARG A 52 14.81 2.05 9.69
C ARG A 52 13.67 2.52 8.79
N TYR A 53 12.97 3.60 9.17
CA TYR A 53 11.92 4.19 8.34
C TYR A 53 12.48 4.84 7.06
N ASP A 54 13.63 5.50 7.15
CA ASP A 54 14.27 6.19 6.02
C ASP A 54 14.85 5.22 4.98
N ALA A 55 15.59 4.20 5.42
CA ALA A 55 16.37 3.34 4.53
C ALA A 55 15.57 2.17 3.91
N GLU A 56 14.66 1.55 4.66
CA GLU A 56 14.06 0.27 4.25
C GLU A 56 12.59 0.38 3.85
N VAL A 57 11.83 1.17 4.60
CA VAL A 57 10.37 1.13 4.56
C VAL A 57 9.83 2.11 3.52
N THR A 58 10.36 3.33 3.50
CA THR A 58 9.85 4.40 2.64
C THR A 58 10.07 4.13 1.14
N PRO A 59 11.28 3.77 0.66
CA PRO A 59 11.50 3.61 -0.78
C PRO A 59 10.71 2.44 -1.34
N LEU A 60 10.57 1.36 -0.56
CA LEU A 60 9.85 0.15 -0.94
C LEU A 60 8.35 0.39 -1.08
N LEU A 61 7.76 1.11 -0.11
CA LEU A 61 6.36 1.51 -0.13
C LEU A 61 6.04 2.39 -1.34
N PHE A 62 6.89 3.38 -1.59
CA PHE A 62 6.70 4.33 -2.68
C PHE A 62 6.87 3.66 -4.05
N LEU A 63 7.86 2.79 -4.20
CA LEU A 63 8.11 2.05 -5.44
C LEU A 63 7.00 1.03 -5.73
N LYS A 64 6.49 0.35 -4.69
CA LYS A 64 5.35 -0.58 -4.81
C LYS A 64 4.11 0.16 -5.32
N ASP A 65 3.76 1.31 -4.74
CA ASP A 65 2.55 2.03 -5.12
C ASP A 65 2.66 2.62 -6.53
N ILE A 66 3.85 3.10 -6.94
CA ILE A 66 4.12 3.53 -8.33
C ILE A 66 4.03 2.34 -9.30
N LEU A 67 4.61 1.19 -8.94
CA LEU A 67 4.55 0.00 -9.78
C LEU A 67 3.10 -0.48 -9.92
N GLY A 68 2.35 -0.60 -8.83
CA GLY A 68 0.94 -0.99 -8.84
C GLY A 68 0.06 -0.04 -9.66
N PHE A 69 0.34 1.27 -9.62
CA PHE A 69 -0.31 2.26 -10.48
C PHE A 69 -0.02 2.02 -11.96
N LEU A 70 1.25 1.77 -12.31
CA LEU A 70 1.66 1.47 -13.69
C LEU A 70 1.02 0.15 -14.19
N MET A 71 1.09 -0.92 -13.38
CA MET A 71 0.52 -2.21 -13.72
C MET A 71 -1.01 -2.15 -13.92
N THR A 72 -1.70 -1.31 -13.16
CA THR A 72 -3.16 -1.13 -13.28
C THR A 72 -3.53 -0.45 -14.60
N THR A 73 -2.76 0.57 -15.01
CA THR A 73 -3.01 1.30 -16.25
C THR A 73 -2.84 0.39 -17.47
N GLU A 74 -1.78 -0.43 -17.48
CA GLU A 74 -1.47 -1.35 -18.59
C GLU A 74 -2.41 -2.59 -18.64
N SER A 75 -2.81 -3.13 -17.49
CA SER A 75 -3.70 -4.30 -17.43
C SER A 75 -5.17 -3.98 -17.71
N GLN A 76 -5.58 -2.72 -17.56
CA GLN A 76 -6.91 -2.23 -17.90
C GLN A 76 -7.14 -2.17 -19.42
N ASP A 77 -6.13 -1.79 -20.21
CA ASP A 77 -6.22 -1.75 -21.68
C ASP A 77 -6.34 -3.14 -22.32
N LEU A 78 -5.88 -4.21 -21.65
CA LEU A 78 -5.93 -5.59 -22.15
C LEU A 78 -7.18 -6.40 -21.72
N GLY A 79 -8.11 -5.85 -20.95
CA GLY A 79 -9.39 -6.52 -20.63
C GLY A 79 -9.28 -7.78 -19.76
N LEU A 80 -8.23 -7.90 -18.94
CA LEU A 80 -7.89 -9.09 -18.12
C LEU A 80 -8.60 -9.16 -16.75
N THR A 81 -9.65 -8.38 -16.55
CA THR A 81 -10.22 -8.08 -15.23
C THR A 81 -11.23 -9.13 -14.75
N SER A 82 -10.81 -10.38 -14.51
CA SER A 82 -11.71 -11.38 -13.93
C SER A 82 -11.89 -11.27 -12.40
N HIS A 83 -10.94 -10.69 -11.65
CA HIS A 83 -11.03 -10.65 -10.17
C HIS A 83 -10.64 -9.31 -9.51
N PRO A 84 -11.27 -8.16 -9.82
CA PRO A 84 -10.72 -6.90 -9.35
C PRO A 84 -11.16 -6.52 -7.92
N LYS A 85 -12.00 -7.32 -7.26
CA LYS A 85 -12.75 -6.95 -6.04
C LYS A 85 -11.89 -6.99 -4.76
N ASP A 86 -11.05 -8.02 -4.64
CA ASP A 86 -10.36 -8.30 -3.38
C ASP A 86 -9.20 -7.32 -3.14
N ALA A 87 -8.48 -6.94 -4.20
CA ALA A 87 -7.41 -5.95 -4.08
C ALA A 87 -7.95 -4.53 -3.79
N ILE A 88 -9.12 -4.14 -4.35
CA ILE A 88 -9.76 -2.85 -4.03
C ILE A 88 -10.10 -2.80 -2.54
N GLY A 89 -10.64 -3.90 -2.00
CA GLY A 89 -10.96 -4.03 -0.58
C GLY A 89 -9.73 -3.83 0.30
N CYS A 90 -8.63 -4.54 -0.01
CA CYS A 90 -7.38 -4.41 0.76
C CYS A 90 -6.75 -3.01 0.67
N HIS A 91 -6.73 -2.41 -0.51
CA HIS A 91 -6.20 -1.05 -0.68
C HIS A 91 -7.08 -0.04 0.05
N ALA A 92 -8.42 -0.15 -0.05
CA ALA A 92 -9.35 0.74 0.65
C ALA A 92 -9.28 0.57 2.17
N SER A 93 -9.27 -0.66 2.69
CA SER A 93 -9.15 -0.92 4.13
C SER A 93 -7.80 -0.48 4.66
N GLY A 94 -6.73 -0.68 3.88
CA GLY A 94 -5.41 -0.18 4.22
C GLY A 94 -5.34 1.34 4.24
N SER A 95 -5.97 2.04 3.28
CA SER A 95 -6.08 3.50 3.30
C SER A 95 -6.79 3.98 4.57
N VAL A 96 -7.92 3.38 4.93
CA VAL A 96 -8.66 3.73 6.15
C VAL A 96 -7.82 3.45 7.41
N ALA A 97 -7.19 2.28 7.50
CA ALA A 97 -6.37 1.91 8.65
C ALA A 97 -5.13 2.80 8.80
N LEU A 98 -4.47 3.15 7.69
CA LEU A 98 -3.34 4.10 7.68
C LEU A 98 -3.78 5.52 8.06
N LEU A 99 -5.02 5.92 7.72
CA LEU A 99 -5.58 7.20 8.15
C LEU A 99 -5.82 7.23 9.67
N PHE A 100 -6.35 6.13 10.24
CA PHE A 100 -6.46 5.99 11.70
C PHE A 100 -5.08 5.99 12.36
N PHE A 101 -4.10 5.28 11.79
CA PHE A 101 -2.71 5.32 12.27
C PHE A 101 -2.16 6.75 12.31
N LEU A 102 -2.42 7.55 11.26
CA LEU A 102 -1.97 8.94 11.16
C LEU A 102 -2.62 9.85 12.24
N PHE A 103 -3.93 9.73 12.47
CA PHE A 103 -4.64 10.61 13.39
C PHE A 103 -4.54 10.19 14.86
N GLU A 104 -4.61 8.89 15.14
CA GLU A 104 -4.62 8.34 16.50
C GLU A 104 -3.24 7.94 17.01
N GLN A 105 -2.18 8.17 16.20
CA GLN A 105 -0.78 7.86 16.56
C GLN A 105 -0.61 6.45 17.11
N TRP A 106 -1.17 5.47 16.40
CA TRP A 106 -1.13 4.06 16.81
C TRP A 106 0.31 3.53 16.93
N THR A 107 0.50 2.49 17.75
CA THR A 107 1.82 1.92 18.01
C THR A 107 2.47 1.36 16.74
N CYS A 108 3.81 1.39 16.70
CA CYS A 108 4.63 0.90 15.57
C CYS A 108 4.23 -0.50 15.10
N SER A 109 3.92 -1.40 16.05
CA SER A 109 3.55 -2.78 15.71
C SER A 109 2.32 -2.84 14.80
N ILE A 110 1.33 -1.96 15.03
CA ILE A 110 0.10 -1.95 14.24
C ILE A 110 0.37 -1.50 12.81
N TYR A 111 1.28 -0.54 12.60
CA TYR A 111 1.70 -0.12 11.26
C TYR A 111 2.23 -1.29 10.44
N TRP A 112 3.13 -2.12 11.01
CA TRP A 112 3.69 -3.27 10.31
C TRP A 112 2.65 -4.32 9.94
N TRP A 113 1.64 -4.52 10.79
CA TRP A 113 0.50 -5.39 10.48
C TRP A 113 -0.35 -4.85 9.34
N ILE A 114 -0.69 -3.56 9.36
CA ILE A 114 -1.44 -2.90 8.28
C ILE A 114 -0.64 -2.99 6.97
N PHE A 115 0.65 -2.68 7.01
CA PHE A 115 1.53 -2.75 5.85
C PHE A 115 1.63 -4.17 5.27
N GLY A 116 1.82 -5.19 6.10
CA GLY A 116 1.89 -6.58 5.67
C GLY A 116 0.60 -7.05 4.99
N PHE A 117 -0.54 -6.87 5.65
CA PHE A 117 -1.83 -7.40 5.17
C PHE A 117 -2.46 -6.58 4.06
N CYS A 118 -2.42 -5.25 4.16
CA CYS A 118 -3.14 -4.37 3.23
C CYS A 118 -2.26 -3.87 2.09
N SER A 119 -0.95 -4.10 2.13
CA SER A 119 0.00 -3.57 1.16
C SER A 119 0.87 -4.66 0.54
N VAL A 120 1.58 -5.47 1.34
CA VAL A 120 2.51 -6.49 0.81
C VAL A 120 1.77 -7.67 0.17
N ILE A 121 0.81 -8.28 0.87
CA ILE A 121 0.05 -9.43 0.35
C ILE A 121 -0.69 -9.09 -0.96
N PRO A 122 -1.43 -7.96 -1.06
CA PRO A 122 -2.08 -7.55 -2.30
C PRO A 122 -1.09 -7.29 -3.43
N ALA A 123 0.06 -6.69 -3.14
CA ALA A 123 1.11 -6.45 -4.15
C ALA A 123 1.71 -7.75 -4.69
N LEU A 124 2.00 -8.72 -3.82
CA LEU A 124 2.47 -10.05 -4.24
C LEU A 124 1.44 -10.75 -5.12
N TYR A 125 0.16 -10.67 -4.74
CA TYR A 125 -0.93 -11.24 -5.54
C TYR A 125 -1.02 -10.58 -6.93
N GLU A 126 -0.94 -9.25 -7.00
CA GLU A 126 -0.92 -8.51 -8.26
C GLU A 126 0.30 -8.85 -9.13
N MET A 127 1.49 -9.01 -8.53
CA MET A 127 2.68 -9.45 -9.27
C MET A 127 2.55 -10.87 -9.83
N VAL A 128 2.00 -11.81 -9.05
CA VAL A 128 1.76 -13.18 -9.51
C VAL A 128 0.77 -13.19 -10.68
N LEU A 129 -0.32 -12.43 -10.58
CA LEU A 129 -1.28 -12.28 -11.68
C LEU A 129 -0.61 -11.69 -12.93
N PHE A 130 0.21 -10.66 -12.78
CA PHE A 130 0.95 -10.07 -13.89
C PHE A 130 1.85 -11.11 -14.58
N VAL A 131 2.61 -11.90 -13.81
CA VAL A 131 3.45 -12.97 -14.36
C VAL A 131 2.62 -14.04 -15.06
N VAL A 132 1.53 -14.52 -14.45
CA VAL A 132 0.63 -15.53 -15.05
C VAL A 132 0.07 -15.07 -16.40
N VAL A 133 -0.29 -13.80 -16.48
CA VAL A 133 -0.92 -13.24 -17.67
C VAL A 133 0.11 -12.92 -18.76
N PHE A 134 1.18 -12.20 -18.43
CA PHE A 134 2.12 -11.69 -19.44
C PHE A 134 3.20 -12.70 -19.80
N VAL A 135 3.71 -13.47 -18.83
CA VAL A 135 4.75 -14.48 -19.06
C VAL A 135 4.13 -15.77 -19.56
N PHE A 136 3.10 -16.28 -18.86
CA PHE A 136 2.51 -17.57 -19.21
C PHE A 136 1.36 -17.47 -20.22
N LYS A 137 0.91 -16.26 -20.60
CA LYS A 137 -0.20 -16.03 -21.54
C LYS A 137 -1.48 -16.80 -21.17
N ARG A 138 -1.67 -17.11 -19.89
CA ARG A 138 -2.87 -17.79 -19.40
C ARG A 138 -3.91 -16.76 -19.02
N LYS A 139 -5.16 -17.02 -19.40
CA LYS A 139 -6.27 -16.22 -18.89
C LYS A 139 -6.42 -16.50 -17.39
N PRO A 140 -6.52 -15.47 -16.54
CA PRO A 140 -6.75 -15.66 -15.12
C PRO A 140 -8.14 -16.31 -14.94
N LEU A 141 -8.15 -17.52 -14.37
CA LEU A 141 -9.35 -18.31 -14.04
C LEU A 141 -10.28 -17.52 -13.13
#